data_AF-E9UVB6-F1
#
_entry.id   AF-E9UVB6-F1
#
_cell.length_a   1.000
_cell.length_b   1.000
_cell.length_c   1.000
_cell.angle_alpha   90.00
_cell.angle_beta   90.00
_cell.angle_gamma   90.00
#
_symmetry.space_group_name_H-M   'P 1'
#
loop_
_entity.id
_entity.type
_entity.pdbx_description
1 polymer ?
#
loop_
_entity_poly.entity_id
_entity_poly.type
_entity_poly.pdbx_seq_one_letter_code
_entity_poly.pdbx_strand_id
1 'polypeptide(L)'
;MDLEVTYADGWDGGVIGRMTPDRARSRDRGGSPYVTLIHDGPRLVAQVRVSREADRIEVVAHDEEGRRSAQLDLRGGGEVMVVRMVEAWGYRTGSSDADATYRSVTYRRDGRCVTTHEPNGEGGGSYQTFGQATQPSVGRPMFGDWQEVIALAGISATSLNGATAADALPLGSGEPWRPKGPFAPGDLTKLFTNGAAVQVFEREAEIAVVAAGQLALPSGKLIVMDPGYLWPGDDSTPLDGQPVSVPPGTYPVDLAIADKTVAAARLTISERPVRRWEMALGPDQSLAELQDGHFAGFGVDTGTASFTDASVAYSLADAADEASASLDAYSAEVGEHAMVMWHSGFGDGAYPVWLGRDAAGDIAVVIADMLVVEGRDEFIGGP
;
A
#
# COMPACT_ATOMS: atom_id res chain seq x y z
N MET A 1 30.39 -15.70 -11.94
CA MET A 1 30.79 -14.63 -12.89
C MET A 1 31.47 -13.54 -12.08
N ASP A 2 32.51 -12.92 -12.64
CA ASP A 2 33.11 -11.73 -12.03
C ASP A 2 32.33 -10.52 -12.52
N LEU A 3 31.73 -9.76 -11.60
CA LEU A 3 30.90 -8.61 -11.93
C LEU A 3 31.54 -7.33 -11.39
N GLU A 4 31.25 -6.23 -12.05
CA GLU A 4 31.71 -4.91 -11.67
C GLU A 4 30.64 -4.16 -10.87
N VAL A 5 31.10 -3.23 -10.01
CA VAL A 5 30.25 -2.45 -9.12
C VAL A 5 30.46 -0.96 -9.35
N THR A 6 29.37 -0.24 -9.61
CA THR A 6 29.30 1.22 -9.66
C THR A 6 28.33 1.72 -8.60
N TYR A 7 28.70 2.77 -7.85
CA TYR A 7 27.80 3.41 -6.88
C TYR A 7 27.17 4.67 -7.47
N ALA A 8 25.90 4.91 -7.14
CA ALA A 8 25.09 5.96 -7.76
C ALA A 8 23.99 6.49 -6.82
N ASP A 9 23.43 7.64 -7.18
CA ASP A 9 22.21 8.17 -6.57
C ASP A 9 20.95 7.41 -7.05
N GLY A 10 20.99 6.83 -8.26
CA GLY A 10 19.87 6.11 -8.85
C GLY A 10 20.22 5.45 -10.19
N TRP A 11 19.22 4.81 -10.79
CA TRP A 11 19.25 4.27 -12.14
C TRP A 11 17.90 4.44 -12.81
N ASP A 12 17.92 5.03 -14.01
CA ASP A 12 16.76 5.13 -14.90
C ASP A 12 17.27 5.15 -16.35
N GLY A 13 17.39 3.96 -16.96
CA GLY A 13 18.05 3.75 -18.25
C GLY A 13 19.56 4.11 -18.29
N GLY A 14 20.09 4.69 -17.21
CA GLY A 14 21.46 5.12 -17.05
C GLY A 14 21.75 5.55 -15.60
N VAL A 15 23.05 5.69 -15.30
CA VAL A 15 23.55 6.05 -13.96
C VAL A 15 23.17 7.49 -13.62
N ILE A 16 22.44 7.67 -12.52
CA ILE A 16 22.10 8.97 -11.96
C ILE A 16 23.06 9.26 -10.81
N GLY A 17 23.78 10.38 -10.85
CA GLY A 17 24.62 10.84 -9.74
C GLY A 17 25.69 9.82 -9.31
N ARG A 18 26.54 9.40 -10.24
CA ARG A 18 27.66 8.46 -9.96
C ARG A 18 28.51 8.97 -8.78
N MET A 19 28.92 8.05 -7.91
CA MET A 19 29.74 8.37 -6.74
C MET A 19 30.91 7.41 -6.54
N THR A 20 31.91 7.88 -5.80
CA THR A 20 33.05 7.06 -5.41
C THR A 20 32.64 6.05 -4.33
N PRO A 21 33.35 4.91 -4.20
CA PRO A 21 33.12 3.95 -3.12
C PRO A 21 33.18 4.56 -1.72
N ASP A 22 34.09 5.52 -1.48
CA ASP A 22 34.20 6.20 -0.19
C ASP A 22 32.98 7.06 0.14
N ARG A 23 32.43 7.75 -0.86
CA ARG A 23 31.20 8.54 -0.69
C ARG A 23 30.00 7.64 -0.42
N ALA A 24 29.88 6.52 -1.14
CA ALA A 24 28.82 5.53 -0.91
C ALA A 24 28.94 4.90 0.50
N ARG A 25 30.16 4.53 0.93
CA ARG A 25 30.41 4.00 2.28
C ARG A 25 30.08 5.01 3.37
N SER A 26 30.36 6.28 3.15
CA SER A 26 29.98 7.36 4.07
C SER A 26 28.47 7.50 4.19
N ARG A 27 27.72 7.35 3.08
CA ARG A 27 26.25 7.38 3.09
C ARG A 27 25.66 6.16 3.78
N ASP A 28 26.18 4.97 3.51
CA ASP A 28 25.77 3.73 4.17
C ASP A 28 25.87 3.85 5.70
N ARG A 29 27.01 4.34 6.20
CA ARG A 29 27.21 4.60 7.64
C ARG A 29 26.32 5.71 8.19
N GLY A 30 26.05 6.74 7.38
CA GLY A 30 25.24 7.90 7.76
C GLY A 30 23.73 7.69 7.60
N GLY A 31 23.30 6.55 7.06
CA GLY A 31 21.89 6.21 6.84
C GLY A 31 21.27 6.73 5.54
N SER A 32 21.98 7.61 4.82
CA SER A 32 21.47 8.20 3.58
C SER A 32 21.35 7.16 2.44
N PRO A 33 20.30 7.24 1.60
CA PRO A 33 20.12 6.32 0.48
C PRO A 33 21.23 6.37 -0.59
N TYR A 34 21.50 5.21 -1.20
CA TYR A 34 22.35 5.05 -2.37
C TYR A 34 21.97 3.79 -3.15
N VAL A 35 22.47 3.68 -4.39
CA VAL A 35 22.29 2.51 -5.25
C VAL A 35 23.64 1.91 -5.60
N THR A 36 23.76 0.60 -5.45
CA THR A 36 24.86 -0.21 -5.98
C THR A 36 24.39 -0.84 -7.29
N LEU A 37 25.05 -0.50 -8.39
CA LEU A 37 24.81 -1.05 -9.71
C LEU A 37 25.81 -2.16 -9.96
N ILE A 38 25.32 -3.38 -10.14
CA ILE A 38 26.10 -4.57 -10.43
C ILE A 38 25.94 -4.85 -11.91
N HIS A 39 27.05 -4.93 -12.63
CA HIS A 39 27.05 -4.96 -14.10
C HIS A 39 28.16 -5.83 -14.68
N ASP A 40 27.98 -6.20 -15.93
CA ASP A 40 28.90 -6.98 -16.77
C ASP A 40 29.20 -6.14 -18.02
N GLY A 41 30.26 -5.33 -17.94
CA GLY A 41 30.56 -4.30 -18.93
C GLY A 41 29.39 -3.30 -19.06
N PRO A 42 28.80 -3.10 -20.25
CA PRO A 42 27.68 -2.17 -20.41
C PRO A 42 26.33 -2.73 -19.95
N ARG A 43 26.26 -4.03 -19.59
CA ARG A 43 25.01 -4.67 -19.21
C ARG A 43 24.78 -4.56 -17.71
N LEU A 44 23.71 -3.87 -17.31
CA LEU A 44 23.26 -3.90 -15.93
C LEU A 44 22.70 -5.30 -15.61
N VAL A 45 23.18 -5.89 -14.51
CA VAL A 45 22.73 -7.20 -14.02
C VAL A 45 21.77 -7.01 -12.84
N ALA A 46 22.10 -6.11 -11.91
CA ALA A 46 21.22 -5.78 -10.80
C ALA A 46 21.43 -4.37 -10.24
N GLN A 47 20.39 -3.85 -9.61
CA GLN A 47 20.43 -2.71 -8.71
C GLN A 47 20.24 -3.24 -7.28
N VAL A 48 21.10 -2.84 -6.35
CA VAL A 48 20.88 -3.00 -4.91
C VAL A 48 20.72 -1.61 -4.32
N ARG A 49 19.48 -1.25 -3.99
CA ARG A 49 19.10 0.07 -3.50
C ARG A 49 18.98 0.02 -1.99
N VAL A 50 19.72 0.86 -1.29
CA VAL A 50 19.96 0.71 0.16
C VAL A 50 19.54 1.98 0.88
N SER A 51 18.71 1.83 1.92
CA SER A 51 18.41 2.89 2.88
C SER A 51 18.46 2.32 4.30
N ARG A 52 19.51 2.68 5.07
CA ARG A 52 19.61 2.18 6.47
C ARG A 52 18.63 2.90 7.40
N GLU A 53 18.31 4.16 7.11
CA GLU A 53 17.30 4.92 7.87
C GLU A 53 15.90 4.30 7.75
N ALA A 54 15.53 3.85 6.55
CA ALA A 54 14.27 3.16 6.31
C ALA A 54 14.34 1.64 6.60
N ASP A 55 15.49 1.15 7.07
CA ASP A 55 15.79 -0.27 7.30
C ASP A 55 15.40 -1.17 6.11
N ARG A 56 15.78 -0.74 4.91
CA ARG A 56 15.30 -1.27 3.63
C ARG A 56 16.42 -1.55 2.64
N ILE A 57 16.30 -2.67 1.94
CA ILE A 57 17.08 -2.98 0.74
C ILE A 57 16.12 -3.45 -0.36
N GLU A 58 16.16 -2.80 -1.53
CA GLU A 58 15.51 -3.32 -2.73
C GLU A 58 16.54 -3.95 -3.66
N VAL A 59 16.24 -5.10 -4.23
CA VAL A 59 17.01 -5.69 -5.34
C VAL A 59 16.17 -5.65 -6.59
N VAL A 60 16.71 -5.12 -7.68
CA VAL A 60 16.10 -5.20 -9.01
C VAL A 60 17.06 -5.95 -9.92
N ALA A 61 16.68 -7.14 -10.35
CA ALA A 61 17.44 -7.97 -11.29
C ALA A 61 17.00 -7.68 -12.72
N HIS A 62 17.95 -7.77 -13.65
CA HIS A 62 17.71 -7.56 -15.08
C HIS A 62 18.06 -8.81 -15.89
N ASP A 63 17.30 -9.06 -16.95
CA ASP A 63 17.60 -10.09 -17.94
C ASP A 63 18.68 -9.63 -18.94
N GLU A 64 18.99 -10.46 -19.94
CA GLU A 64 20.02 -10.16 -20.92
C GLU A 64 19.66 -9.01 -21.87
N GLU A 65 18.38 -8.68 -22.01
CA GLU A 65 17.86 -7.57 -22.79
C GLU A 65 17.74 -6.28 -21.95
N GLY A 66 18.09 -6.33 -20.66
CA GLY A 66 18.02 -5.21 -19.73
C GLY A 66 16.63 -4.99 -19.10
N ARG A 67 15.67 -5.88 -19.37
CA ARG A 67 14.32 -5.83 -18.76
C ARG A 67 14.37 -6.36 -17.34
N ARG A 68 13.46 -5.89 -16.49
CA ARG A 68 13.40 -6.33 -15.08
C ARG A 68 12.91 -7.77 -15.01
N SER A 69 13.72 -8.68 -14.49
CA SER A 69 13.38 -10.11 -14.36
C SER A 69 12.87 -10.47 -12.96
N ALA A 70 13.35 -9.77 -11.94
CA ALA A 70 12.88 -9.91 -10.57
C ALA A 70 13.05 -8.61 -9.77
N GLN A 71 12.21 -8.43 -8.76
CA GLN A 71 12.32 -7.36 -7.79
C GLN A 71 12.02 -7.90 -6.39
N LEU A 72 12.88 -7.57 -5.43
CA LEU A 72 12.73 -8.01 -4.04
C LEU A 72 12.74 -6.80 -3.12
N ASP A 73 11.78 -6.76 -2.19
CA ASP A 73 11.75 -5.79 -1.11
C ASP A 73 12.17 -6.46 0.20
N LEU A 74 13.31 -6.05 0.75
CA LEU A 74 13.82 -6.56 2.02
C LEU A 74 13.67 -5.49 3.11
N ARG A 75 13.13 -5.90 4.26
CA ARG A 75 12.97 -5.05 5.44
C ARG A 75 13.76 -5.62 6.62
N GLY A 76 14.18 -4.78 7.55
CA GLY A 76 14.93 -5.25 8.71
C GLY A 76 14.08 -6.06 9.69
N GLY A 77 14.71 -7.10 10.24
CA GLY A 77 14.20 -8.00 11.27
C GLY A 77 15.20 -8.16 12.42
N GLY A 78 15.89 -7.09 12.79
CA GLY A 78 17.02 -7.13 13.74
C GLY A 78 18.35 -7.40 13.03
N GLU A 79 18.97 -8.53 13.31
CA GLU A 79 20.28 -8.94 12.73
C GLU A 79 20.18 -9.48 11.29
N VAL A 80 18.96 -9.59 10.76
CA VAL A 80 18.68 -10.10 9.40
C VAL A 80 17.85 -9.10 8.60
N MET A 81 17.96 -9.19 7.28
CA MET A 81 17.02 -8.59 6.34
C MET A 81 16.07 -9.68 5.85
N VAL A 82 14.76 -9.45 5.97
CA VAL A 82 13.72 -10.41 5.58
C VAL A 82 13.01 -9.96 4.31
N VAL A 83 12.77 -10.89 3.37
CA VAL A 83 12.12 -10.61 2.08
C VAL A 83 10.62 -10.47 2.29
N ARG A 84 10.06 -9.27 2.09
CA ARG A 84 8.62 -9.00 2.23
C ARG A 84 7.84 -9.21 0.95
N MET A 85 8.47 -8.93 -0.18
CA MET A 85 7.88 -9.05 -1.51
C MET A 85 8.92 -9.65 -2.44
N VAL A 86 8.48 -10.57 -3.28
CA VAL A 86 9.20 -10.99 -4.48
C VAL A 86 8.26 -10.78 -5.65
N GLU A 87 8.71 -10.05 -6.66
CA GLU A 87 8.07 -9.93 -7.95
C GLU A 87 8.98 -10.56 -9.00
N ALA A 88 8.41 -11.27 -9.95
CA ALA A 88 9.13 -11.91 -11.03
C ALA A 88 8.38 -11.78 -12.35
N TRP A 89 9.12 -11.48 -13.41
CA TRP A 89 8.60 -11.33 -14.77
C TRP A 89 9.20 -12.38 -15.69
N GLY A 90 8.34 -13.02 -16.47
CA GLY A 90 8.71 -14.00 -17.49
C GLY A 90 8.36 -13.48 -18.87
N TYR A 91 9.37 -13.31 -19.72
CA TYR A 91 9.22 -12.75 -21.06
C TYR A 91 9.21 -13.85 -22.11
N ARG A 92 8.26 -13.75 -23.05
CA ARG A 92 8.32 -14.50 -24.30
C ARG A 92 9.15 -13.71 -25.32
N THR A 93 9.74 -14.40 -26.29
CA THR A 93 10.52 -13.73 -27.34
C THR A 93 9.68 -12.68 -28.06
N GLY A 94 10.16 -11.42 -28.07
CA GLY A 94 9.47 -10.29 -28.70
C GLY A 94 8.29 -9.71 -27.90
N SER A 95 8.07 -10.15 -26.67
CA SER A 95 7.01 -9.61 -25.79
C SER A 95 7.42 -8.28 -25.15
N SER A 96 6.44 -7.42 -24.92
CA SER A 96 6.60 -6.19 -24.14
C SER A 96 6.52 -6.45 -22.64
N ASP A 97 6.80 -5.43 -21.81
CA ASP A 97 6.58 -5.51 -20.35
C ASP A 97 5.12 -5.77 -19.99
N ALA A 98 4.17 -5.22 -20.75
CA ALA A 98 2.74 -5.44 -20.55
C ALA A 98 2.33 -6.89 -20.83
N ASP A 99 3.06 -7.60 -21.69
CA ASP A 99 2.77 -9.00 -22.07
C ASP A 99 3.47 -10.03 -21.16
N ALA A 100 4.30 -9.58 -20.22
CA ALA A 100 5.12 -10.45 -19.40
C ALA A 100 4.26 -11.25 -18.41
N THR A 101 4.56 -12.55 -18.24
CA THR A 101 3.95 -13.32 -17.16
C THR A 101 4.44 -12.74 -15.84
N TYR A 102 3.53 -12.33 -14.96
CA TYR A 102 3.88 -11.74 -13.68
C TYR A 102 3.52 -12.68 -12.53
N ARG A 103 4.44 -12.78 -11.57
CA ARG A 103 4.20 -13.49 -10.31
C ARG A 103 4.72 -12.65 -9.16
N SER A 104 3.88 -12.46 -8.14
CA SER A 104 4.33 -11.88 -6.87
C SER A 104 4.10 -12.83 -5.70
N VAL A 105 4.93 -12.68 -4.67
CA VAL A 105 4.75 -13.33 -3.37
C VAL A 105 4.96 -12.29 -2.28
N THR A 106 3.92 -12.05 -1.49
CA THR A 106 3.99 -11.19 -0.30
C THR A 106 4.07 -12.07 0.95
N TYR A 107 5.04 -11.79 1.83
CA TYR A 107 5.25 -12.52 3.07
C TYR A 107 4.87 -11.66 4.28
N ARG A 108 4.06 -12.22 5.20
CA ARG A 108 3.76 -11.65 6.50
C ARG A 108 4.71 -12.17 7.58
N ARG A 109 4.82 -11.46 8.71
CA ARG A 109 5.72 -11.85 9.81
C ARG A 109 5.34 -13.17 10.49
N ASP A 110 4.08 -13.55 10.41
CA ASP A 110 3.55 -14.79 10.99
C ASP A 110 3.67 -16.01 10.06
N GLY A 111 4.38 -15.86 8.93
CA GLY A 111 4.60 -16.93 7.95
C GLY A 111 3.51 -17.06 6.90
N ARG A 112 2.38 -16.35 7.02
CA ARG A 112 1.38 -16.29 5.94
C ARG A 112 1.98 -15.66 4.70
N CYS A 113 1.67 -16.22 3.54
CA CYS A 113 2.02 -15.61 2.27
C CYS A 113 0.84 -15.63 1.29
N VAL A 114 0.84 -14.63 0.41
CA VAL A 114 -0.08 -14.53 -0.72
C VAL A 114 0.75 -14.57 -1.99
N THR A 115 0.42 -15.48 -2.90
CA THR A 115 1.01 -15.52 -4.24
C THR A 115 -0.02 -15.06 -5.26
N THR A 116 0.29 -14.00 -6.00
CA THR A 116 -0.50 -13.56 -7.15
C THR A 116 0.17 -14.03 -8.43
N HIS A 117 -0.61 -14.49 -9.40
CA HIS A 117 -0.11 -14.89 -10.71
C HIS A 117 -0.98 -14.35 -11.84
N GLU A 118 -0.32 -13.69 -12.78
CA GLU A 118 -0.89 -13.05 -13.97
C GLU A 118 -0.19 -13.62 -15.20
N PRO A 119 -0.66 -14.78 -15.71
CA PRO A 119 0.03 -15.52 -16.77
C PRO A 119 0.05 -14.80 -18.13
N ASN A 120 -0.78 -13.78 -18.33
CA ASN A 120 -0.89 -13.07 -19.60
C ASN A 120 -0.54 -11.57 -19.49
N GLY A 121 0.08 -11.16 -18.37
CA GLY A 121 0.44 -9.77 -18.11
C GLY A 121 -0.76 -8.86 -17.90
N GLU A 122 -0.55 -7.57 -18.15
CA GLU A 122 -1.49 -6.48 -17.88
C GLU A 122 -2.78 -6.64 -18.67
N GLY A 123 -3.93 -6.42 -18.01
CA GLY A 123 -5.26 -6.64 -18.61
C GLY A 123 -5.64 -8.12 -18.80
N GLY A 124 -4.75 -9.05 -18.43
CA GLY A 124 -5.05 -10.47 -18.32
C GLY A 124 -5.83 -10.83 -17.06
N GLY A 125 -6.17 -12.12 -16.92
CA GLY A 125 -6.73 -12.65 -15.68
C GLY A 125 -5.64 -12.80 -14.60
N SER A 126 -6.00 -12.53 -13.35
CA SER A 126 -5.17 -12.74 -12.16
C SER A 126 -5.81 -13.79 -11.25
N TYR A 127 -4.99 -14.54 -10.51
CA TYR A 127 -5.47 -15.40 -9.43
C TYR A 127 -4.51 -15.40 -8.26
N GLN A 128 -5.05 -15.54 -7.06
CA GLN A 128 -4.32 -15.52 -5.80
C GLN A 128 -4.37 -16.88 -5.11
N THR A 129 -3.26 -17.29 -4.50
CA THR A 129 -3.21 -18.44 -3.60
C THR A 129 -2.64 -18.04 -2.25
N PHE A 130 -3.24 -18.59 -1.19
CA PHE A 130 -2.88 -18.32 0.21
C PHE A 130 -2.11 -19.51 0.77
N GLY A 131 -1.04 -19.24 1.51
CA GLY A 131 -0.17 -20.29 2.03
C GLY A 131 0.56 -19.90 3.30
N GLN A 132 1.37 -20.85 3.76
CA GLN A 132 2.31 -20.70 4.86
C GLN A 132 3.70 -21.04 4.32
N ALA A 133 4.64 -20.11 4.47
CA ALA A 133 6.00 -20.29 3.97
C ALA A 133 7.01 -19.59 4.88
N THR A 134 8.18 -20.22 5.05
CA THR A 134 9.31 -19.56 5.71
C THR A 134 9.76 -18.38 4.85
N GLN A 135 9.75 -17.19 5.44
CA GLN A 135 10.18 -15.97 4.78
C GLN A 135 11.67 -16.05 4.44
N PRO A 136 12.08 -15.88 3.16
CA PRO A 136 13.48 -15.80 2.81
C PRO A 136 14.16 -14.65 3.54
N SER A 137 15.41 -14.85 3.96
CA SER A 137 16.17 -13.83 4.68
C SER A 137 17.66 -14.00 4.45
N VAL A 138 18.41 -12.93 4.72
CA VAL A 138 19.87 -12.88 4.70
C VAL A 138 20.38 -12.17 5.94
N GLY A 139 21.62 -12.45 6.35
CA GLY A 139 22.28 -11.65 7.37
C GLY A 139 22.34 -10.18 6.94
N ARG A 140 22.30 -9.24 7.88
CA ARG A 140 22.31 -7.82 7.55
C ARG A 140 23.64 -7.47 6.83
N PRO A 141 23.60 -7.10 5.54
CA PRO A 141 24.83 -7.03 4.75
C PRO A 141 25.67 -5.81 5.15
N MET A 142 26.98 -6.00 5.28
CA MET A 142 27.93 -4.90 5.38
C MET A 142 28.05 -4.19 4.02
N PHE A 143 28.55 -2.96 4.02
CA PHE A 143 28.81 -2.23 2.78
C PHE A 143 29.75 -3.03 1.85
N GLY A 144 29.25 -3.40 0.68
CA GLY A 144 29.98 -4.15 -0.35
C GLY A 144 29.65 -5.64 -0.42
N ASP A 145 29.03 -6.21 0.63
CA ASP A 145 28.72 -7.65 0.73
C ASP A 145 27.35 -7.96 0.13
N TRP A 146 27.23 -7.73 -1.18
CA TRP A 146 25.95 -7.83 -1.89
C TRP A 146 25.64 -9.21 -2.46
N GLN A 147 26.59 -10.15 -2.43
CA GLN A 147 26.46 -11.47 -3.07
C GLN A 147 25.27 -12.27 -2.53
N GLU A 148 25.09 -12.34 -1.21
CA GLU A 148 23.95 -13.05 -0.61
C GLU A 148 22.62 -12.37 -0.94
N VAL A 149 22.62 -11.04 -1.01
CA VAL A 149 21.42 -10.24 -1.31
C VAL A 149 20.96 -10.49 -2.75
N ILE A 150 21.87 -10.44 -3.74
CA ILE A 150 21.52 -10.69 -5.14
C ILE A 150 21.24 -12.18 -5.43
N ALA A 151 21.77 -13.09 -4.62
CA ALA A 151 21.47 -14.53 -4.73
C ALA A 151 19.98 -14.82 -4.48
N LEU A 152 19.32 -14.04 -3.61
CA LEU A 152 17.86 -14.11 -3.42
C LEU A 152 17.08 -13.81 -4.72
N ALA A 153 17.65 -12.99 -5.60
CA ALA A 153 17.10 -12.67 -6.92
C ALA A 153 17.56 -13.64 -8.03
N GLY A 154 18.20 -14.76 -7.67
CA GLY A 154 18.69 -15.76 -8.62
C GLY A 154 20.02 -15.43 -9.30
N ILE A 155 20.74 -14.39 -8.84
CA ILE A 155 22.01 -13.97 -9.43
C ILE A 155 23.18 -14.56 -8.65
N SER A 156 24.07 -15.27 -9.35
CA SER A 156 25.29 -15.85 -8.76
C SER A 156 26.56 -15.13 -9.23
N ALA A 157 27.22 -14.42 -8.31
CA ALA A 157 28.50 -13.76 -8.55
C ALA A 157 29.64 -14.45 -7.78
N THR A 158 30.78 -14.63 -8.45
CA THR A 158 31.99 -15.20 -7.84
C THR A 158 32.79 -14.10 -7.12
N SER A 159 32.84 -12.92 -7.71
CA SER A 159 33.40 -11.71 -7.11
C SER A 159 32.62 -10.47 -7.54
N LEU A 160 32.63 -9.45 -6.69
CA LEU A 160 32.09 -8.11 -6.96
C LEU A 160 33.25 -7.12 -6.84
N ASN A 161 33.74 -6.65 -7.99
CA ASN A 161 34.91 -5.79 -8.04
C ASN A 161 34.50 -4.34 -8.27
N GLY A 162 35.19 -3.39 -7.64
CA GLY A 162 34.97 -1.97 -7.94
C GLY A 162 35.27 -1.71 -9.42
N ALA A 163 34.32 -1.09 -10.14
CA ALA A 163 34.50 -0.80 -11.56
C ALA A 163 35.76 0.06 -11.76
N THR A 164 36.65 -0.40 -12.64
CA THR A 164 37.89 0.31 -12.98
C THR A 164 37.68 1.31 -14.12
N ALA A 165 36.69 1.03 -14.98
CA ALA A 165 36.27 1.92 -16.06
C ALA A 165 35.08 2.76 -15.59
N ALA A 166 35.28 4.08 -15.51
CA ALA A 166 34.18 4.99 -15.19
C ALA A 166 33.03 4.87 -16.22
N ASP A 167 33.29 4.55 -17.49
CA ASP A 167 32.31 4.72 -18.56
C ASP A 167 31.58 3.45 -19.01
N ALA A 168 31.62 2.36 -18.22
CA ALA A 168 30.98 1.10 -18.62
C ALA A 168 29.46 1.24 -18.79
N LEU A 169 28.80 1.92 -17.85
CA LEU A 169 27.35 2.15 -17.87
C LEU A 169 27.00 3.55 -18.44
N PRO A 170 25.90 3.68 -19.20
CA PRO A 170 25.43 4.96 -19.72
C PRO A 170 25.04 5.93 -18.59
N LEU A 171 25.10 7.24 -18.85
CA LEU A 171 24.64 8.26 -17.92
C LEU A 171 23.15 8.55 -18.13
N GLY A 172 22.40 8.70 -17.04
CA GLY A 172 20.99 9.06 -17.03
C GLY A 172 20.74 10.45 -16.41
N SER A 173 19.53 10.97 -16.58
CA SER A 173 19.12 12.31 -16.08
C SER A 173 17.86 12.28 -15.21
N GLY A 174 17.57 11.16 -14.55
CA GLY A 174 16.42 11.01 -13.65
C GLY A 174 16.67 11.49 -12.22
N GLU A 175 15.69 11.26 -11.35
CA GLU A 175 15.79 11.59 -9.93
C GLU A 175 16.58 10.53 -9.13
N PRO A 176 17.32 10.94 -8.09
CA PRO A 176 17.90 10.01 -7.12
C PRO A 176 16.84 9.07 -6.54
N TRP A 177 17.15 7.78 -6.43
CA TRP A 177 16.24 6.83 -5.79
C TRP A 177 16.07 7.17 -4.30
N ARG A 178 14.82 7.08 -3.84
CA ARG A 178 14.45 7.16 -2.44
C ARG A 178 13.45 6.04 -2.16
N PRO A 179 13.53 5.36 -1.00
CA PRO A 179 12.48 4.44 -0.61
C PRO A 179 11.17 5.22 -0.49
N LYS A 180 10.12 4.75 -1.15
CA LYS A 180 8.78 5.27 -0.90
C LYS A 180 8.26 4.66 0.41
N GLY A 181 7.25 5.28 0.98
CA GLY A 181 6.54 4.76 2.14
C GLY A 181 5.24 4.07 1.75
N PRO A 182 4.50 3.55 2.74
CA PRO A 182 3.09 3.19 2.56
C PRO A 182 2.29 4.33 1.96
N PHE A 183 1.12 4.02 1.41
CA PHE A 183 0.18 4.99 0.87
C PHE A 183 0.00 6.15 1.86
N ALA A 184 0.17 7.38 1.35
CA ALA A 184 -0.07 8.59 2.11
C ALA A 184 -1.42 9.17 1.69
N PRO A 185 -2.18 9.76 2.62
CA PRO A 185 -3.44 10.39 2.25
C PRO A 185 -3.16 11.61 1.38
N GLY A 186 -4.03 11.86 0.41
CA GLY A 186 -4.11 13.18 -0.22
C GLY A 186 -4.70 14.22 0.75
N ASP A 187 -5.24 15.31 0.20
CA ASP A 187 -5.88 16.34 1.01
C ASP A 187 -7.27 15.90 1.49
N LEU A 188 -7.32 15.20 2.64
CA LEU A 188 -8.56 14.72 3.25
C LEU A 188 -9.45 15.87 3.76
N THR A 189 -8.87 17.04 4.06
CA THR A 189 -9.65 18.23 4.45
C THR A 189 -10.40 18.79 3.24
N LYS A 190 -9.76 18.77 2.06
CA LYS A 190 -10.39 19.16 0.80
C LYS A 190 -11.60 18.31 0.45
N LEU A 191 -11.58 17.00 0.73
CA LEU A 191 -12.73 16.10 0.50
C LEU A 191 -13.99 16.52 1.26
N PHE A 192 -13.87 17.24 2.37
CA PHE A 192 -15.02 17.70 3.16
C PHE A 192 -15.18 19.23 3.12
N THR A 193 -14.76 19.84 2.02
CA THR A 193 -14.96 21.27 1.73
C THR A 193 -15.89 21.43 0.53
N ASN A 194 -17.12 21.90 0.76
CA ASN A 194 -18.11 22.16 -0.29
C ASN A 194 -17.56 23.07 -1.40
N GLY A 195 -17.76 22.68 -2.66
CA GLY A 195 -17.30 23.41 -3.84
C GLY A 195 -15.80 23.28 -4.11
N ALA A 196 -15.07 22.46 -3.35
CA ALA A 196 -13.65 22.24 -3.63
C ALA A 196 -13.47 21.53 -4.98
N ALA A 197 -12.71 22.13 -5.87
CA ALA A 197 -12.39 21.56 -7.18
C ALA A 197 -11.48 20.34 -7.02
N VAL A 198 -11.94 19.20 -7.52
CA VAL A 198 -11.25 17.91 -7.51
C VAL A 198 -11.24 17.35 -8.93
N GLN A 199 -10.51 16.26 -9.11
CA GLN A 199 -10.49 15.54 -10.37
C GLN A 199 -10.86 14.09 -10.08
N VAL A 200 -11.69 13.51 -10.95
CA VAL A 200 -12.15 12.13 -10.88
C VAL A 200 -11.82 11.49 -12.22
N PHE A 201 -10.77 10.66 -12.24
CA PHE A 201 -10.06 10.31 -13.48
C PHE A 201 -9.67 11.58 -14.25
N GLU A 202 -9.96 11.65 -15.55
CA GLU A 202 -9.65 12.80 -16.42
C GLU A 202 -10.73 13.90 -16.38
N ARG A 203 -11.59 13.94 -15.36
CA ARG A 203 -12.74 14.85 -15.29
C ARG A 203 -12.67 15.77 -14.08
N GLU A 204 -12.80 17.07 -14.33
CA GLU A 204 -12.94 18.05 -13.26
C GLU A 204 -14.32 17.91 -12.60
N ALA A 205 -14.35 17.94 -11.27
CA ALA A 205 -15.57 17.88 -10.48
C ALA A 205 -15.45 18.80 -9.25
N GLU A 206 -16.58 19.03 -8.58
CA GLU A 206 -16.62 19.73 -7.30
C GLU A 206 -17.12 18.78 -6.22
N ILE A 207 -16.59 18.96 -5.01
CA ILE A 207 -17.06 18.26 -3.82
C ILE A 207 -18.42 18.81 -3.37
N ALA A 208 -19.39 17.92 -3.20
CA ALA A 208 -20.62 18.16 -2.46
C ALA A 208 -20.63 17.31 -1.18
N VAL A 209 -20.65 17.96 -0.02
CA VAL A 209 -20.75 17.34 1.30
C VAL A 209 -22.22 17.26 1.68
N VAL A 210 -22.69 16.05 1.96
CA VAL A 210 -24.08 15.77 2.33
C VAL A 210 -24.11 15.02 3.65
N ALA A 211 -25.11 15.32 4.50
CA ALA A 211 -25.32 14.58 5.73
C ALA A 211 -25.85 13.17 5.39
N ALA A 212 -25.28 12.14 6.03
CA ALA A 212 -25.70 10.75 5.88
C ALA A 212 -26.33 10.16 7.14
N GLY A 213 -26.42 10.94 8.22
CA GLY A 213 -27.15 10.58 9.42
C GLY A 213 -26.34 10.72 10.70
N GLN A 214 -26.79 10.03 11.74
CA GLN A 214 -26.10 9.94 13.03
C GLN A 214 -25.74 8.48 13.31
N LEU A 215 -24.61 8.25 13.97
CA LEU A 215 -24.15 6.93 14.36
C LEU A 215 -24.00 6.85 15.88
N ALA A 216 -24.71 5.92 16.52
CA ALA A 216 -24.56 5.56 17.91
C ALA A 216 -23.46 4.50 18.08
N LEU A 217 -22.47 4.82 18.91
CA LEU A 217 -21.36 3.96 19.28
C LEU A 217 -21.38 3.70 20.80
N PRO A 218 -22.30 2.88 21.32
CA PRO A 218 -22.46 2.65 22.76
C PRO A 218 -21.23 2.00 23.41
N SER A 219 -20.45 1.21 22.67
CA SER A 219 -19.21 0.61 23.17
C SER A 219 -17.97 1.45 22.83
N GLY A 220 -18.09 2.37 21.88
CA GLY A 220 -16.98 3.16 21.34
C GLY A 220 -16.08 2.36 20.41
N LYS A 221 -16.45 1.11 20.07
CA LYS A 221 -15.70 0.27 19.13
C LYS A 221 -16.34 0.37 17.76
N LEU A 222 -15.90 1.34 16.97
CA LEU A 222 -16.26 1.46 15.57
C LEU A 222 -15.63 0.33 14.77
N ILE A 223 -16.40 -0.27 13.85
CA ILE A 223 -15.89 -1.10 12.76
C ILE A 223 -16.29 -0.43 11.44
N VAL A 224 -15.32 -0.29 10.53
CA VAL A 224 -15.56 0.13 9.14
C VAL A 224 -15.50 -1.11 8.27
N MET A 225 -16.59 -1.45 7.57
CA MET A 225 -16.65 -2.72 6.82
C MET A 225 -17.68 -2.69 5.71
N ASP A 226 -17.60 -3.67 4.81
CA ASP A 226 -18.72 -4.07 3.96
C ASP A 226 -19.78 -4.80 4.82
N PRO A 227 -21.01 -4.27 4.93
CA PRO A 227 -22.05 -4.90 5.73
C PRO A 227 -22.54 -6.24 5.14
N GLY A 228 -22.27 -6.53 3.86
CA GLY A 228 -22.59 -7.81 3.23
C GLY A 228 -21.77 -9.00 3.74
N TYR A 229 -20.70 -8.75 4.51
CA TYR A 229 -19.98 -9.80 5.23
C TYR A 229 -20.68 -10.22 6.54
N LEU A 230 -21.75 -9.53 6.96
CA LEU A 230 -22.53 -9.91 8.13
C LEU A 230 -23.49 -11.05 7.77
N TRP A 231 -23.36 -12.18 8.46
CA TRP A 231 -24.27 -13.31 8.28
C TRP A 231 -25.17 -13.51 9.51
N PRO A 232 -26.50 -13.66 9.34
CA PRO A 232 -27.40 -13.87 10.46
C PRO A 232 -27.05 -15.14 11.24
N GLY A 233 -26.96 -15.02 12.57
CA GLY A 233 -26.74 -16.15 13.47
C GLY A 233 -25.27 -16.58 13.66
N ASP A 234 -24.31 -15.82 13.12
CA ASP A 234 -22.88 -16.01 13.41
C ASP A 234 -22.35 -14.86 14.27
N ASP A 235 -22.41 -15.00 15.59
CA ASP A 235 -21.81 -14.05 16.55
C ASP A 235 -20.39 -14.47 16.99
N SER A 236 -19.85 -15.53 16.38
CA SER A 236 -18.62 -16.20 16.81
C SER A 236 -17.43 -15.89 15.92
N THR A 237 -17.68 -15.52 14.66
CA THR A 237 -16.64 -15.11 13.72
C THR A 237 -16.15 -13.70 14.07
N PRO A 238 -14.84 -13.40 13.93
CA PRO A 238 -14.36 -12.03 14.02
C PRO A 238 -14.91 -11.18 12.86
N LEU A 239 -15.36 -9.96 13.15
CA LEU A 239 -15.80 -9.01 12.12
C LEU A 239 -14.65 -8.71 11.14
N ASP A 240 -14.92 -8.87 9.85
CA ASP A 240 -13.97 -8.54 8.78
C ASP A 240 -14.11 -7.06 8.39
N GLY A 241 -13.29 -6.22 9.01
CA GLY A 241 -13.29 -4.79 8.79
C GLY A 241 -12.14 -4.08 9.50
N GLN A 242 -12.14 -2.75 9.41
CA GLN A 242 -11.14 -1.90 10.02
C GLN A 242 -11.62 -1.37 11.37
N PRO A 243 -11.12 -1.89 12.51
CA PRO A 243 -11.57 -1.46 13.82
C PRO A 243 -10.94 -0.12 14.22
N VAL A 244 -11.72 0.74 14.89
CA VAL A 244 -11.27 2.02 15.46
C VAL A 244 -11.91 2.20 16.84
N SER A 245 -11.12 2.59 17.83
CA SER A 245 -11.63 2.92 19.17
C SER A 245 -11.81 4.42 19.34
N VAL A 246 -13.02 4.84 19.70
CA VAL A 246 -13.41 6.23 19.98
C VAL A 246 -14.17 6.29 21.31
N PRO A 247 -14.35 7.48 21.92
CA PRO A 247 -15.24 7.60 23.07
C PRO A 247 -16.66 7.14 22.72
N PRO A 248 -17.39 6.47 23.63
CA PRO A 248 -18.79 6.15 23.41
C PRO A 248 -19.65 7.41 23.24
N GLY A 249 -20.61 7.37 22.33
CA GLY A 249 -21.47 8.52 22.03
C GLY A 249 -22.27 8.36 20.75
N THR A 250 -22.93 9.44 20.33
CA THR A 250 -23.63 9.52 19.04
C THR A 250 -23.02 10.64 18.23
N TYR A 251 -22.62 10.36 16.99
CA TYR A 251 -21.77 11.23 16.19
C TYR A 251 -22.33 11.41 14.77
N PRO A 252 -22.21 12.61 14.17
CA PRO A 252 -22.66 12.83 12.79
C PRO A 252 -21.78 12.13 11.77
N VAL A 253 -22.42 11.65 10.72
CA VAL A 253 -21.79 11.10 9.52
C VAL A 253 -22.11 11.98 8.32
N ASP A 254 -21.07 12.39 7.61
CA ASP A 254 -21.17 13.10 6.34
C ASP A 254 -20.53 12.28 5.21
N LEU A 255 -21.06 12.43 4.00
CA LEU A 255 -20.42 11.93 2.78
C LEU A 255 -19.87 13.07 1.95
N ALA A 256 -18.69 12.87 1.38
CA ALA A 256 -18.15 13.65 0.28
C ALA A 256 -18.57 13.01 -1.04
N ILE A 257 -19.26 13.74 -1.90
CA ILE A 257 -19.68 13.31 -3.23
C ILE A 257 -18.89 14.08 -4.28
N ALA A 258 -18.26 13.37 -5.22
CA ALA A 258 -17.58 13.93 -6.38
C ALA A 258 -18.10 13.22 -7.63
N ASP A 259 -18.55 13.99 -8.63
CA ASP A 259 -19.13 13.46 -9.88
C ASP A 259 -20.19 12.36 -9.66
N LYS A 260 -21.13 12.61 -8.74
CA LYS A 260 -22.20 11.66 -8.36
C LYS A 260 -21.71 10.34 -7.77
N THR A 261 -20.47 10.26 -7.33
CA THR A 261 -19.89 9.09 -6.68
C THR A 261 -19.47 9.46 -5.25
N VAL A 262 -19.70 8.56 -4.29
CA VAL A 262 -19.23 8.77 -2.91
C VAL A 262 -17.71 8.67 -2.89
N ALA A 263 -17.03 9.78 -2.63
CA ALA A 263 -15.59 9.86 -2.55
C ALA A 263 -15.04 9.50 -1.16
N ALA A 264 -15.78 9.81 -0.10
CA ALA A 264 -15.41 9.46 1.27
C ALA A 264 -16.59 9.57 2.23
N ALA A 265 -16.51 8.87 3.36
CA ALA A 265 -17.40 9.04 4.51
C ALA A 265 -16.61 9.56 5.73
N ARG A 266 -17.17 10.51 6.47
CA ARG A 266 -16.56 11.09 7.68
C ARG A 266 -17.47 10.93 8.88
N LEU A 267 -16.94 10.34 9.94
CA LEU A 267 -17.51 10.36 11.28
C LEU A 267 -16.81 11.45 12.11
N THR A 268 -17.56 12.44 12.60
CA THR A 268 -16.99 13.53 13.42
C THR A 268 -17.15 13.24 14.91
N ILE A 269 -16.04 12.94 15.58
CA ILE A 269 -15.97 12.67 17.02
C ILE A 269 -15.89 13.97 17.83
N SER A 270 -15.22 14.98 17.28
CA SER A 270 -15.02 16.29 17.91
C SER A 270 -14.77 17.38 16.86
N GLU A 271 -15.28 18.58 17.11
CA GLU A 271 -15.04 19.77 16.28
C GLU A 271 -13.62 20.38 16.44
N ARG A 272 -12.74 19.72 17.21
CA ARG A 272 -11.35 20.17 17.39
C ARG A 272 -10.59 20.05 16.05
N PRO A 273 -9.78 21.06 15.66
CA PRO A 273 -9.05 21.02 14.40
C PRO A 273 -8.08 19.84 14.31
N VAL A 274 -8.14 19.12 13.19
CA VAL A 274 -7.18 18.06 12.85
C VAL A 274 -5.78 18.67 12.63
N ARG A 275 -4.78 18.07 13.26
CA ARG A 275 -3.36 18.46 13.17
C ARG A 275 -2.49 17.43 12.46
N ARG A 276 -2.94 16.17 12.42
CA ARG A 276 -2.22 15.06 11.81
C ARG A 276 -3.21 14.01 11.33
N TRP A 277 -2.87 13.36 10.21
CA TRP A 277 -3.54 12.16 9.72
C TRP A 277 -2.72 10.92 10.04
N GLU A 278 -3.41 9.83 10.35
CA GLU A 278 -2.84 8.53 10.64
C GLU A 278 -3.70 7.44 10.02
N MET A 279 -3.10 6.46 9.35
CA MET A 279 -3.84 5.31 8.84
C MET A 279 -4.36 4.47 10.01
N ALA A 280 -5.63 4.10 10.00
CA ALA A 280 -6.16 3.15 10.96
C ALA A 280 -5.53 1.77 10.69
N LEU A 281 -5.08 1.11 11.76
CA LEU A 281 -4.52 -0.23 11.71
C LEU A 281 -5.28 -1.14 12.68
N GLY A 282 -5.55 -2.36 12.22
CA GLY A 282 -6.08 -3.43 13.04
C GLY A 282 -5.00 -4.03 13.95
N PRO A 283 -5.37 -4.91 14.90
CA PRO A 283 -4.44 -5.48 15.87
C PRO A 283 -3.20 -6.16 15.28
N ASP A 284 -3.36 -6.78 14.12
CA ASP A 284 -2.30 -7.54 13.44
C ASP A 284 -1.69 -6.80 12.23
N GLN A 285 -2.04 -5.52 12.04
CA GLN A 285 -1.54 -4.70 10.93
C GLN A 285 -0.43 -3.77 11.38
N SER A 286 0.51 -3.47 10.49
CA SER A 286 1.64 -2.59 10.75
C SER A 286 2.05 -1.83 9.50
N LEU A 287 2.30 -0.52 9.61
CA LEU A 287 2.83 0.26 8.49
C LEU A 287 4.17 -0.27 7.97
N ALA A 288 4.98 -0.90 8.83
CA ALA A 288 6.25 -1.50 8.43
C ALA A 288 6.09 -2.77 7.58
N GLU A 289 4.86 -3.30 7.52
CA GLU A 289 4.50 -4.49 6.76
C GLU A 289 3.92 -4.17 5.39
N LEU A 290 3.51 -2.91 5.18
CA LEU A 290 2.97 -2.41 3.92
C LEU A 290 4.07 -2.10 2.91
N GLN A 291 3.76 -2.37 1.65
CA GLN A 291 4.60 -2.03 0.52
C GLN A 291 4.44 -0.56 0.15
N ASP A 292 5.31 -0.10 -0.75
CA ASP A 292 5.26 1.27 -1.24
C ASP A 292 3.93 1.54 -1.93
N GLY A 293 3.24 2.60 -1.50
CA GLY A 293 1.92 2.94 -2.03
C GLY A 293 0.78 2.00 -1.60
N HIS A 294 1.04 0.96 -0.79
CA HIS A 294 -0.03 0.12 -0.25
C HIS A 294 -0.57 0.70 1.07
N PHE A 295 -1.82 0.36 1.39
CA PHE A 295 -2.48 0.74 2.63
C PHE A 295 -3.12 -0.48 3.29
N ALA A 296 -3.26 -0.41 4.62
CA ALA A 296 -4.21 -1.20 5.35
C ALA A 296 -5.61 -0.59 5.21
N GLY A 297 -6.62 -1.44 5.05
CA GLY A 297 -7.99 -1.02 4.82
C GLY A 297 -8.99 -2.14 5.03
N PHE A 298 -10.25 -1.85 4.74
CA PHE A 298 -11.34 -2.83 4.74
C PHE A 298 -11.68 -3.23 3.30
N GLY A 299 -12.06 -4.49 3.10
CA GLY A 299 -12.54 -5.01 1.81
C GLY A 299 -14.01 -4.69 1.58
N VAL A 300 -14.39 -4.60 0.31
CA VAL A 300 -15.76 -4.44 -0.18
C VAL A 300 -15.97 -5.34 -1.39
N ASP A 301 -17.02 -6.15 -1.36
CA ASP A 301 -17.46 -7.05 -2.44
C ASP A 301 -18.94 -6.86 -2.83
N THR A 302 -19.71 -6.10 -2.04
CA THR A 302 -21.14 -5.84 -2.31
C THR A 302 -21.41 -4.46 -2.88
N GLY A 303 -20.36 -3.68 -3.14
CA GLY A 303 -20.48 -2.28 -3.54
C GLY A 303 -20.97 -1.34 -2.42
N THR A 304 -20.95 -1.79 -1.15
CA THR A 304 -21.35 -0.98 0.00
C THR A 304 -20.31 -0.99 1.11
N ALA A 305 -20.26 0.11 1.85
CA ALA A 305 -19.39 0.28 3.02
C ALA A 305 -20.22 0.87 4.17
N SER A 306 -19.77 0.67 5.40
CA SER A 306 -20.52 1.08 6.59
C SER A 306 -19.64 1.51 7.75
N PHE A 307 -20.22 2.32 8.62
CA PHE A 307 -19.79 2.52 9.99
C PHE A 307 -20.82 1.89 10.93
N THR A 308 -20.37 1.06 11.87
CA THR A 308 -21.22 0.50 12.92
C THR A 308 -20.44 0.24 14.21
N ASP A 309 -21.14 0.14 15.35
CA ASP A 309 -20.52 -0.31 16.59
C ASP A 309 -20.40 -1.85 16.58
N ALA A 310 -19.19 -2.34 16.85
CA ALA A 310 -18.88 -3.77 16.84
C ALA A 310 -19.78 -4.58 17.81
N SER A 311 -20.33 -3.95 18.85
CA SER A 311 -21.22 -4.63 19.80
C SER A 311 -22.62 -4.96 19.26
N VAL A 312 -23.04 -4.33 18.16
CA VAL A 312 -24.37 -4.52 17.56
C VAL A 312 -24.34 -5.00 16.11
N ALA A 313 -23.17 -4.99 15.44
CA ALA A 313 -23.02 -5.31 14.03
C ALA A 313 -23.78 -6.57 13.58
N TYR A 314 -23.57 -7.73 14.23
CA TYR A 314 -24.24 -8.98 13.85
C TYR A 314 -25.77 -8.95 14.01
N SER A 315 -26.29 -8.17 14.95
CA SER A 315 -27.74 -8.03 15.12
C SER A 315 -28.40 -7.23 13.99
N LEU A 316 -27.61 -6.54 13.17
CA LEU A 316 -28.07 -5.71 12.06
C LEU A 316 -28.03 -6.43 10.71
N ALA A 317 -27.55 -7.69 10.63
CA ALA A 317 -27.32 -8.39 9.36
C ALA A 317 -28.55 -8.35 8.42
N ASP A 318 -29.72 -8.80 8.90
CA ASP A 318 -30.95 -8.81 8.09
C ASP A 318 -31.37 -7.37 7.69
N ALA A 319 -31.29 -6.43 8.62
CA ALA A 319 -31.68 -5.04 8.37
C ALA A 319 -30.73 -4.33 7.39
N ALA A 320 -29.44 -4.67 7.42
CA ALA A 320 -28.43 -4.15 6.51
C ALA A 320 -28.61 -4.74 5.10
N ASP A 321 -28.94 -6.02 4.98
CA ASP A 321 -29.27 -6.65 3.69
C ASP A 321 -30.50 -5.98 3.04
N GLU A 322 -31.58 -5.80 3.81
CA GLU A 322 -32.78 -5.09 3.34
C GLU A 322 -32.49 -3.63 2.94
N ALA A 323 -31.69 -2.92 3.74
CA ALA A 323 -31.28 -1.55 3.45
C ALA A 323 -30.37 -1.48 2.21
N SER A 324 -29.49 -2.46 1.99
CA SER A 324 -28.59 -2.50 0.83
C SER A 324 -29.34 -2.53 -0.50
N ALA A 325 -30.44 -3.30 -0.55
CA ALA A 325 -31.30 -3.41 -1.73
C ALA A 325 -32.10 -2.12 -2.02
N SER A 326 -32.17 -1.23 -1.03
CA SER A 326 -33.00 -0.03 -1.07
C SER A 326 -32.22 1.25 -0.74
N LEU A 327 -30.88 1.20 -0.81
CA LEU A 327 -30.04 2.38 -0.58
C LEU A 327 -30.60 3.54 -1.40
N ASP A 328 -30.82 4.69 -0.76
CA ASP A 328 -31.13 5.93 -1.44
C ASP A 328 -29.97 6.30 -2.39
N ALA A 329 -29.98 7.48 -3.02
CA ALA A 329 -28.96 7.85 -4.00
C ALA A 329 -27.49 7.69 -3.53
N TYR A 330 -27.21 7.68 -2.21
CA TYR A 330 -25.84 7.57 -1.67
C TYR A 330 -25.68 6.74 -0.38
N SER A 331 -26.66 6.73 0.52
CA SER A 331 -26.53 6.14 1.86
C SER A 331 -27.85 5.72 2.49
N ALA A 332 -27.79 4.94 3.57
CA ALA A 332 -28.92 4.61 4.43
C ALA A 332 -28.50 4.55 5.91
N GLU A 333 -29.42 4.91 6.81
CA GLU A 333 -29.31 4.65 8.25
C GLU A 333 -30.05 3.36 8.61
N VAL A 334 -29.44 2.49 9.41
CA VAL A 334 -29.99 1.19 9.79
C VAL A 334 -30.07 1.09 11.32
N GLY A 335 -31.20 0.57 11.82
CA GLY A 335 -31.36 0.19 13.23
C GLY A 335 -31.23 1.35 14.25
N GLU A 336 -32.01 2.43 14.09
CA GLU A 336 -32.00 3.59 15.01
C GLU A 336 -30.57 4.11 15.30
N HIS A 337 -29.88 4.55 14.25
CA HIS A 337 -28.49 5.05 14.30
C HIS A 337 -27.43 3.99 14.61
N ALA A 338 -27.75 2.69 14.58
CA ALA A 338 -26.75 1.65 14.88
C ALA A 338 -25.75 1.41 13.74
N MET A 339 -26.13 1.77 12.50
CA MET A 339 -25.25 1.71 11.34
C MET A 339 -25.59 2.82 10.35
N VAL A 340 -24.55 3.39 9.74
CA VAL A 340 -24.67 4.24 8.55
C VAL A 340 -23.91 3.55 7.43
N MET A 341 -24.57 3.29 6.31
CA MET A 341 -23.99 2.63 5.14
C MET A 341 -24.08 3.49 3.88
N TRP A 342 -23.15 3.32 2.94
CA TRP A 342 -23.04 4.11 1.70
C TRP A 342 -22.47 3.28 0.54
N HIS A 343 -22.64 3.77 -0.69
CA HIS A 343 -22.02 3.16 -1.88
C HIS A 343 -20.50 3.31 -1.89
N SER A 344 -19.75 2.25 -2.15
CA SER A 344 -18.28 2.22 -2.08
C SER A 344 -17.59 2.79 -3.34
N GLY A 345 -17.76 4.07 -3.63
CA GLY A 345 -17.05 4.71 -4.75
C GLY A 345 -17.33 4.01 -6.09
N PHE A 346 -16.30 3.39 -6.68
CA PHE A 346 -16.40 2.63 -7.94
C PHE A 346 -16.74 1.14 -7.78
N GLY A 347 -17.04 0.68 -6.56
CA GLY A 347 -17.54 -0.67 -6.27
C GLY A 347 -16.57 -1.48 -5.43
N ASP A 348 -16.31 -2.71 -5.88
CA ASP A 348 -15.51 -3.69 -5.15
C ASP A 348 -14.05 -3.27 -5.05
N GLY A 349 -13.41 -3.62 -3.94
CA GLY A 349 -12.01 -3.28 -3.70
C GLY A 349 -11.65 -3.24 -2.23
N ALA A 350 -10.57 -2.53 -1.91
CA ALA A 350 -10.16 -2.29 -0.54
C ALA A 350 -9.90 -0.81 -0.35
N TYR A 351 -10.26 -0.28 0.82
CA TYR A 351 -10.29 1.17 1.06
C TYR A 351 -9.62 1.53 2.38
N PRO A 352 -8.74 2.55 2.42
CA PRO A 352 -8.07 2.98 3.63
C PRO A 352 -9.01 3.76 4.55
N VAL A 353 -8.74 3.65 5.85
CA VAL A 353 -9.38 4.47 6.87
C VAL A 353 -8.34 5.38 7.51
N TRP A 354 -8.67 6.65 7.67
CA TRP A 354 -7.80 7.70 8.19
C TRP A 354 -8.35 8.29 9.48
N LEU A 355 -7.48 8.43 10.47
CA LEU A 355 -7.74 9.04 11.75
C LEU A 355 -7.18 10.47 11.74
N GLY A 356 -8.07 11.45 11.84
CA GLY A 356 -7.69 12.84 12.02
C GLY A 356 -7.48 13.10 13.51
N ARG A 357 -6.22 13.28 13.92
CA ARG A 357 -5.85 13.56 15.31
C ARG A 357 -5.75 15.05 15.57
N ASP A 358 -6.26 15.48 16.72
CA ASP A 358 -6.15 16.86 17.17
C ASP A 358 -4.77 17.17 17.80
N ALA A 359 -4.63 18.35 18.41
CA ALA A 359 -3.38 18.76 19.06
C ALA A 359 -3.02 17.95 20.32
N ALA A 360 -4.00 17.28 20.95
CA ALA A 360 -3.78 16.40 22.08
C ALA A 360 -3.47 14.94 21.66
N GLY A 361 -3.66 14.62 20.37
CA GLY A 361 -3.52 13.28 19.83
C GLY A 361 -4.82 12.47 19.84
N ASP A 362 -5.92 13.06 20.32
CA ASP A 362 -7.24 12.44 20.33
C ASP A 362 -7.80 12.38 18.90
N ILE A 363 -8.64 11.38 18.61
CA ILE A 363 -9.36 11.29 17.34
C ILE A 363 -10.44 12.38 17.31
N ALA A 364 -10.34 13.30 16.36
CA ALA A 364 -11.36 14.30 16.07
C ALA A 364 -12.31 13.82 14.95
N VAL A 365 -11.77 13.11 13.96
CA VAL A 365 -12.55 12.57 12.83
C VAL A 365 -12.01 11.21 12.39
N VAL A 366 -12.89 10.35 11.88
CA VAL A 366 -12.54 9.12 11.16
C VAL A 366 -13.04 9.26 9.73
N ILE A 367 -12.20 9.00 8.75
CA ILE A 367 -12.54 9.07 7.32
C ILE A 367 -12.32 7.72 6.67
N ALA A 368 -13.36 7.15 6.05
CA ALA A 368 -13.21 6.07 5.09
C ALA A 368 -13.07 6.70 3.70
N ASP A 369 -11.94 6.48 3.03
CA ASP A 369 -11.61 7.11 1.75
C ASP A 369 -11.84 6.12 0.60
N MET A 370 -12.79 6.42 -0.29
CA MET A 370 -13.20 5.53 -1.38
C MET A 370 -12.28 5.67 -2.61
N LEU A 371 -11.17 6.40 -2.50
CA LEU A 371 -10.13 6.55 -3.53
C LEU A 371 -10.65 7.10 -4.88
N VAL A 372 -11.76 7.85 -4.87
CA VAL A 372 -12.41 8.38 -6.09
C VAL A 372 -11.69 9.59 -6.69
N VAL A 373 -11.06 10.41 -5.86
CA VAL A 373 -10.42 11.67 -6.27
C VAL A 373 -8.93 11.44 -6.59
N GLU A 374 -8.52 11.95 -7.76
CA GLU A 374 -7.27 11.84 -8.53
C GLU A 374 -5.96 11.34 -7.86
N GLY A 375 -5.15 10.71 -8.71
CA GLY A 375 -3.75 10.31 -8.44
C GLY A 375 -3.60 8.95 -7.79
N ARG A 376 -4.62 8.08 -7.89
CA ARG A 376 -4.78 6.91 -7.03
C ARG A 376 -5.08 5.58 -7.72
N ASP A 377 -5.01 5.56 -9.05
CA ASP A 377 -5.36 4.40 -9.89
C ASP A 377 -4.30 3.27 -9.86
N GLU A 378 -3.14 3.48 -9.24
CA GLU A 378 -2.07 2.47 -9.11
C GLU A 378 -2.07 1.74 -7.76
N PHE A 379 -3.02 2.02 -6.86
CA PHE A 379 -2.93 1.53 -5.48
C PHE A 379 -3.81 0.30 -5.25
N ILE A 380 -3.14 -0.84 -5.09
CA ILE A 380 -3.77 -2.10 -4.73
C ILE A 380 -3.85 -2.14 -3.20
N GLY A 381 -5.07 -2.21 -2.67
CA GLY A 381 -5.26 -2.54 -1.26
C GLY A 381 -4.64 -3.91 -0.99
N GLY A 382 -3.77 -3.97 0.01
CA GLY A 382 -3.00 -5.16 0.33
C GLY A 382 -2.80 -5.26 1.83
N PRO A 383 -2.69 -6.48 2.37
CA PRO A 383 -2.52 -6.67 3.81
C PRO A 383 -1.17 -6.19 4.38
#